data_AF-A0AAV4UHF0-F1
#
_entry.id   AF-A0AAV4UHF0-F1
#
_cell.length_a   1.000
_cell.length_b   1.000
_cell.length_c   1.000
_cell.angle_alpha   90.00
_cell.angle_beta   90.00
_cell.angle_gamma   90.00
#
_symmetry.space_group_name_H-M   'P 1'
#
loop_
_entity.id
_entity.type
_entity.pdbx_description
1 polymer ?
#
loop_
_entity_poly.entity_id
_entity_poly.type
_entity_poly.pdbx_seq_one_letter_code
_entity_poly.pdbx_strand_id
1 'polypeptide(L)'
;MPPISLYETCLDRIIELLKVEHWSEEKENPFSRLPPRIVELLVEVCGTSQNIRKFSYFRMLLSSGKLRKLKLCFPMFFTDICIVLPQMLTEKGCINIKVLELDRNFENDQS
;
A
#
# COMPACT_ATOMS: atom_id res chain seq x y z
N MET A 1 -13.57 8.00 -26.00
CA MET A 1 -13.15 7.35 -24.75
C MET A 1 -14.40 7.05 -23.94
N PRO A 2 -14.55 5.85 -23.36
CA PRO A 2 -15.66 5.59 -22.46
C PRO A 2 -15.59 6.55 -21.28
N PRO A 3 -16.74 6.97 -20.70
CA PRO A 3 -16.76 7.81 -19.53
C PRO A 3 -16.09 7.09 -18.36
N ILE A 4 -15.20 7.79 -17.65
CA ILE A 4 -14.54 7.28 -16.45
C ILE A 4 -15.63 6.92 -15.45
N SER A 5 -15.55 5.71 -14.90
CA SER A 5 -16.51 5.25 -13.90
C SER A 5 -16.34 6.04 -12.60
N LEU A 6 -17.42 6.13 -11.81
CA LEU A 6 -17.34 6.68 -10.45
C LEU A 6 -16.29 5.93 -9.61
N TYR A 7 -16.17 4.62 -9.83
CA TYR A 7 -15.18 3.78 -9.16
C TYR A 7 -13.75 4.24 -9.44
N GLU A 8 -13.39 4.41 -10.72
CA GLU A 8 -12.04 4.86 -11.12
C GLU A 8 -11.76 6.26 -10.58
N THR A 9 -12.74 7.18 -10.70
CA THR A 9 -12.62 8.55 -10.18
C THR A 9 -12.35 8.57 -8.67
N CYS A 10 -13.09 7.76 -7.90
CA CYS A 10 -12.88 7.67 -6.45
C CYS A 10 -11.52 7.07 -6.11
N LEU A 11 -11.09 6.05 -6.85
CA LEU A 11 -9.81 5.40 -6.61
C LEU A 11 -8.63 6.35 -6.87
N ASP A 12 -8.67 7.06 -7.99
CA ASP A 12 -7.69 8.09 -8.34
C ASP A 12 -7.63 9.15 -7.25
N ARG A 13 -8.79 9.61 -6.76
CA ARG A 13 -8.83 10.61 -5.70
C ARG A 13 -8.23 10.11 -4.39
N ILE A 14 -8.46 8.85 -4.02
CA ILE A 14 -7.83 8.25 -2.84
C ILE A 14 -6.31 8.19 -3.03
N ILE A 15 -5.84 7.80 -4.21
CA ILE A 15 -4.42 7.76 -4.54
C ILE A 15 -3.78 9.15 -4.46
N GLU A 16 -4.47 10.20 -4.93
CA GLU A 16 -4.01 11.58 -4.78
C GLU A 16 -3.93 12.00 -3.31
N LEU A 17 -4.95 11.69 -2.51
CA LEU A 17 -4.99 12.00 -1.08
C LEU A 17 -3.88 11.27 -0.29
N LEU A 18 -3.53 10.05 -0.70
CA LEU A 18 -2.36 9.32 -0.17
C LEU A 18 -1.04 10.05 -0.47
N LYS A 19 -0.93 10.78 -1.58
CA LYS A 19 0.30 11.53 -1.92
C LYS A 19 0.47 12.81 -1.10
N VAL A 20 -0.64 13.43 -0.65
CA VAL A 20 -0.63 14.71 0.09
C VAL A 20 -0.74 14.57 1.60
N GLU A 21 -0.58 13.36 2.12
CA GLU A 21 -0.62 13.03 3.54
C GLU A 21 -1.92 13.40 4.29
N HIS A 22 -3.08 13.27 3.64
CA HIS A 22 -4.34 13.76 4.23
C HIS A 22 -4.79 13.09 5.54
N TRP A 23 -4.38 11.85 5.83
CA TRP A 23 -4.94 11.06 6.94
C TRP A 23 -3.94 10.71 8.07
N SER A 24 -2.81 11.42 8.17
CA SER A 24 -1.79 11.12 9.18
C SER A 24 -2.23 11.36 10.64
N GLU A 25 -3.29 12.15 10.85
CA GLU A 25 -3.79 12.57 12.17
C GLU A 25 -5.10 11.89 12.60
N GLU A 26 -5.64 10.98 11.78
CA GLU A 26 -6.93 10.33 12.05
C GLU A 26 -6.86 9.39 13.26
N LYS A 27 -7.84 9.49 14.17
CA LYS A 27 -7.95 8.60 15.35
C LYS A 27 -8.29 7.16 14.96
N GLU A 28 -9.06 6.98 13.89
CA GLU A 28 -9.45 5.67 13.36
C GLU A 28 -8.74 5.41 12.03
N ASN A 29 -8.39 4.15 11.77
CA ASN A 29 -7.76 3.79 10.51
C ASN A 29 -8.76 3.98 9.34
N PRO A 30 -8.51 4.90 8.40
CA PRO A 30 -9.47 5.24 7.34
C PRO A 30 -9.69 4.07 6.36
N PHE A 31 -8.75 3.14 6.27
CA PHE A 31 -8.83 1.99 5.36
C PHE A 31 -9.58 0.79 5.96
N SER A 32 -9.93 0.85 7.25
CA SER A 32 -10.64 -0.23 7.96
C SER A 32 -12.05 -0.52 7.41
N ARG A 33 -12.65 0.43 6.69
CA ARG A 33 -13.98 0.29 6.07
C ARG A 33 -13.91 -0.02 4.57
N LEU A 34 -12.72 0.01 3.98
CA LEU A 34 -12.57 -0.29 2.56
C LEU A 34 -12.66 -1.80 2.29
N PRO A 35 -13.13 -2.19 1.10
CA PRO A 35 -13.05 -3.58 0.66
C PRO A 35 -11.60 -4.06 0.57
N PRO A 36 -11.30 -5.34 0.89
CA PRO A 36 -9.96 -5.93 0.77
C PRO A 36 -9.25 -5.63 -0.55
N ARG A 37 -9.95 -5.79 -1.67
CA ARG A 37 -9.40 -5.55 -3.00
C ARG A 37 -8.90 -4.12 -3.22
N ILE A 38 -9.55 -3.14 -2.58
CA ILE A 38 -9.14 -1.74 -2.66
C ILE A 38 -7.86 -1.53 -1.85
N VAL A 39 -7.83 -2.07 -0.62
CA VAL A 39 -6.63 -1.99 0.23
C VAL A 39 -5.42 -2.64 -0.43
N GLU A 40 -5.62 -3.80 -1.07
CA GLU A 40 -4.58 -4.50 -1.84
C GLU A 40 -4.03 -3.63 -2.97
N LEU A 41 -4.91 -2.99 -3.76
CA LEU A 41 -4.49 -2.09 -4.83
C LEU A 41 -3.73 -0.86 -4.28
N LEU A 42 -4.19 -0.28 -3.17
CA LEU A 42 -3.51 0.85 -2.54
C LEU A 42 -2.13 0.46 -1.98
N VAL A 43 -1.96 -0.77 -1.52
CA VAL A 43 -0.66 -1.33 -1.09
C VAL A 43 0.30 -1.43 -2.27
N GLU A 44 -0.16 -1.91 -3.44
CA GLU A 44 0.65 -1.98 -4.66
C GLU A 44 1.08 -0.57 -5.14
N VAL A 45 0.17 0.41 -5.11
CA VAL A 45 0.46 1.80 -5.47
C VAL A 45 1.43 2.47 -4.48
N CYS A 46 1.35 2.13 -3.19
CA CYS A 46 2.32 2.60 -2.21
C CYS A 46 3.69 1.94 -2.39
N GLY A 47 3.71 0.62 -2.64
CA GLY A 47 4.91 -0.20 -2.77
C GLY A 47 5.71 -0.02 -4.06
N THR A 48 5.18 0.70 -5.04
CA THR A 48 5.85 1.06 -6.30
C THR A 48 6.47 2.46 -6.30
N SER A 49 6.43 3.16 -5.17
CA SER A 49 6.89 4.54 -5.07
C SER A 49 8.02 4.68 -4.06
N GLN A 50 9.15 5.27 -4.48
CA GLN A 50 10.36 5.46 -3.67
C GLN A 50 10.26 6.50 -2.52
N ASN A 51 9.05 6.99 -2.20
CA ASN A 51 8.89 8.06 -1.23
C ASN A 51 8.70 7.54 0.20
N ILE A 52 9.67 7.82 1.06
CA ILE A 52 9.71 7.46 2.50
C ILE A 52 8.44 7.91 3.24
N ARG A 53 7.81 8.99 2.80
CA ARG A 53 6.56 9.51 3.37
C ARG A 53 5.37 8.55 3.24
N LYS A 54 5.43 7.57 2.33
CA LYS A 54 4.39 6.54 2.17
C LYS A 54 4.46 5.42 3.22
N PHE A 55 5.44 5.39 4.12
CA PHE A 55 5.50 4.35 5.16
C PHE A 55 4.39 4.47 6.19
N SER A 56 4.00 5.67 6.62
CA SER A 56 2.88 5.85 7.54
C SER A 56 1.58 5.27 6.94
N TYR A 57 1.34 5.54 5.66
CA TYR A 57 0.20 4.99 4.92
C TYR A 57 0.29 3.49 4.72
N PHE A 58 1.47 2.97 4.37
CA PHE A 58 1.68 1.54 4.26
C PHE A 58 1.39 0.84 5.59
N ARG A 59 1.76 1.46 6.73
CA ARG A 59 1.41 0.96 8.07
C ARG A 59 -0.09 0.94 8.30
N MET A 60 -0.78 2.02 7.92
CA MET A 60 -2.23 2.12 8.04
C MET A 60 -2.92 1.08 7.16
N LEU A 61 -2.45 0.87 5.92
CA LEU A 61 -3.00 -0.15 5.03
C LEU A 61 -2.81 -1.56 5.60
N LEU A 62 -1.64 -1.89 6.15
CA LEU A 62 -1.38 -3.17 6.83
C LEU A 62 -2.29 -3.34 8.07
N SER A 63 -2.37 -2.32 8.92
CA SER A 63 -3.20 -2.35 10.14
C SER A 63 -4.70 -2.21 9.89
N SER A 64 -5.15 -2.07 8.64
CA SER A 64 -6.58 -2.03 8.30
C SER A 64 -7.30 -3.34 8.61
N GLY A 65 -6.56 -4.43 8.73
CA GLY A 65 -7.10 -5.79 8.87
C GLY A 65 -7.79 -6.29 7.60
N LYS A 66 -7.67 -5.58 6.47
CA LYS A 66 -8.33 -5.96 5.20
C LYS A 66 -7.42 -6.68 4.22
N LEU A 67 -6.11 -6.58 4.41
CA LEU A 67 -5.13 -7.14 3.48
C LEU A 67 -5.13 -8.67 3.54
N ARG A 68 -5.36 -9.33 2.40
CA ARG A 68 -5.27 -10.80 2.28
C ARG A 68 -4.07 -11.23 1.45
N LYS A 69 -3.67 -10.41 0.49
CA LYS A 69 -2.47 -10.60 -0.31
C LYS A 69 -1.52 -9.41 -0.12
N LEU A 70 -0.25 -9.69 0.14
CA LEU A 70 0.81 -8.70 0.20
C LEU A 70 1.86 -9.04 -0.86
N LYS A 71 2.03 -8.15 -1.85
CA LYS A 71 3.11 -8.21 -2.83
C LYS A 71 4.17 -7.16 -2.51
N LEU A 72 5.44 -7.57 -2.41
CA LEU A 72 6.58 -6.71 -2.13
C LEU A 72 7.61 -6.84 -3.26
N CYS A 73 8.02 -5.73 -3.89
CA CYS A 73 9.02 -5.71 -4.97
C CYS A 73 10.37 -5.14 -4.51
N PHE A 74 11.47 -5.87 -4.73
CA PHE A 74 12.86 -5.43 -4.45
C PHE A 74 13.53 -4.90 -5.74
N PRO A 75 14.28 -3.78 -5.71
CA PRO A 75 15.12 -3.33 -4.61
C PRO A 75 14.56 -2.10 -3.87
N MET A 76 13.28 -1.75 -4.06
CA MET A 76 12.70 -0.54 -3.45
C MET A 76 12.87 -0.52 -1.92
N PHE A 77 13.08 -1.69 -1.29
CA PHE A 77 13.30 -1.86 0.13
C PHE A 77 14.76 -1.76 0.65
N PHE A 78 15.77 -1.58 -0.21
CA PHE A 78 17.16 -1.91 0.15
C PHE A 78 17.99 -0.91 0.96
N THR A 79 17.53 0.31 1.26
CA THR A 79 18.37 1.27 2.01
C THR A 79 17.85 1.55 3.42
N ASP A 80 16.57 1.91 3.60
CA ASP A 80 15.98 2.15 4.93
C ASP A 80 14.80 1.22 5.25
N ILE A 81 14.17 0.64 4.23
CA ILE A 81 12.92 -0.12 4.40
C ILE A 81 13.18 -1.54 4.93
N CYS A 82 14.36 -2.12 4.71
CA CYS A 82 14.74 -3.39 5.33
C CYS A 82 14.74 -3.33 6.87
N ILE A 83 14.84 -2.13 7.47
CA ILE A 83 14.77 -1.95 8.93
C ILE A 83 13.32 -1.72 9.37
N VAL A 84 12.55 -0.94 8.60
CA VAL A 84 11.19 -0.53 8.97
C VAL A 84 10.14 -1.59 8.61
N LEU A 85 10.27 -2.27 7.47
CA LEU A 85 9.30 -3.27 7.00
C LEU A 85 9.11 -4.40 8.01
N PRO A 86 10.15 -5.02 8.59
CA PRO A 86 9.98 -6.03 9.63
C PRO A 86 9.26 -5.49 10.88
N GLN A 87 9.44 -4.22 11.22
CA GLN A 87 8.74 -3.58 12.35
C GLN A 87 7.26 -3.32 12.04
N MET A 88 6.90 -3.17 10.77
CA MET A 88 5.51 -2.96 10.32
C MET A 88 4.75 -4.28 10.15
N LEU A 89 5.46 -5.35 9.81
CA LEU A 89 4.93 -6.72 9.71
C LEU A 89 4.70 -7.31 11.12
N THR A 90 3.81 -6.68 11.88
CA THR A 90 3.36 -7.19 13.18
C THR A 90 2.33 -8.30 12.97
N GLU A 91 2.26 -9.24 13.91
CA GLU A 91 1.27 -10.32 13.92
C GLU A 91 -0.17 -9.77 13.78
N LYS A 92 -0.48 -8.67 14.46
CA LYS A 92 -1.79 -8.00 14.36
C LYS A 92 -2.06 -7.38 12.98
N GLY A 93 -1.05 -6.78 12.35
CA GLY A 93 -1.19 -6.19 11.02
C GLY A 93 -1.26 -7.23 9.90
N CYS A 94 -0.67 -8.42 10.13
CA CYS A 94 -0.57 -9.47 9.12
C CYS A 94 -1.56 -10.62 9.35
N ILE A 95 -2.44 -10.54 10.36
CA ILE A 95 -3.30 -11.65 10.80
C ILE A 95 -4.19 -12.22 9.69
N ASN A 96 -4.55 -11.38 8.71
CA ASN A 96 -5.44 -11.77 7.61
C ASN A 96 -4.69 -12.05 6.30
N ILE A 97 -3.36 -11.89 6.27
CA ILE A 97 -2.54 -12.14 5.10
C ILE A 97 -2.44 -13.65 4.88
N LYS A 98 -2.90 -14.11 3.71
CA LYS A 98 -2.85 -15.50 3.27
C LYS A 98 -1.80 -15.72 2.19
N VAL A 99 -1.47 -14.68 1.44
CA VAL A 99 -0.52 -14.74 0.33
C VAL A 99 0.54 -13.66 0.52
N LEU A 100 1.80 -14.07 0.56
CA LEU A 100 2.97 -13.19 0.58
C LEU A 100 3.78 -13.46 -0.69
N GLU A 101 3.87 -12.46 -1.55
CA GLU A 101 4.65 -12.52 -2.79
C GLU A 101 5.83 -11.56 -2.69
N LEU A 102 7.03 -12.10 -2.88
CA LEU A 102 8.27 -11.34 -2.92
C LEU A 102 8.79 -11.34 -4.36
N ASP A 103 8.63 -10.24 -5.05
CA ASP A 103 9.10 -10.05 -6.41
C ASP A 103 10.52 -9.48 -6.38
N ARG A 104 11.47 -10.18 -6.99
CA ARG A 104 12.87 -9.75 -7.06
C ARG A 104 13.24 -9.12 -8.40
N ASN A 105 12.29 -9.06 -9.34
CA ASN A 105 12.56 -8.63 -10.70
C ASN A 105 12.17 -7.17 -10.88
N PHE A 106 13.17 -6.29 -10.82
CA PHE A 106 13.17 -5.09 -11.65
C PHE A 106 13.74 -5.51 -13.01
N GLU A 107 12.87 -5.87 -13.96
CA GLU A 107 13.31 -5.82 -15.36
C GLU A 107 13.36 -4.35 -15.78
N ASN A 108 14.50 -3.99 -16.36
CA ASN A 108 14.78 -2.69 -16.95
C ASN A 108 13.87 -2.47 -18.17
N ASP A 109 12.62 -2.07 -17.99
CA ASP A 109 11.84 -1.47 -19.07
C ASP A 109 12.12 0.04 -19.11
N GLN A 110 13.32 0.38 -19.57
CA GLN A 110 13.55 1.60 -20.33
C GLN A 110 13.73 1.20 -21.80
N SER A 111 12.75 1.52 -22.63
CA SER A 111 12.87 1.62 -24.09
C SER A 111 12.01 2.78 -24.56
#